data_AF-A0A4Q2UT79-F1
#
_entry.id   AF-A0A4Q2UT79-F1
#
_cell.length_a   1.000
_cell.length_b   1.000
_cell.length_c   1.000
_cell.angle_alpha   90.00
_cell.angle_beta   90.00
_cell.angle_gamma   90.00
#
_symmetry.space_group_name_H-M   'P 1'
#
loop_
_entity.id
_entity.type
_entity.pdbx_description
1 polymer ?
#
loop_
_entity_poly.entity_id
_entity_poly.type
_entity_poly.pdbx_seq_one_letter_code
_entity_poly.pdbx_strand_id
1 'polypeptide(L)'
;MSSIYLVSYRPICQNKAGRQAVKLFNYPPYIDGSCRREPDFESNYPSITALCRAGKFAPKLQVGDTVIYISCKGNYPPRKDPHWRLVAILNIAKRFETHEEAAYWYKSSNIPLPSNCMVAGNEPLTFAQTNQRFPEELAKRMEPNVTDEYKVKKWNQAYNKRAHEHKVFLACSIEYLELTSPVSLTYDQLTELFGKIPGTQNPKKISIEQLNQLRSFSKVREGLLNAGSAPVNE
;
A
#
# COMPACT_ATOMS: atom_id res chain seq x y z
N MET A 1 4.66 -9.25 -22.82
CA MET A 1 5.65 -9.18 -21.72
C MET A 1 5.00 -8.49 -20.55
N SER A 2 5.09 -9.09 -19.36
CA SER A 2 4.69 -8.45 -18.11
C SER A 2 5.47 -7.17 -17.86
N SER A 3 4.80 -6.13 -17.42
CA SER A 3 5.42 -4.85 -17.04
C SER A 3 5.73 -4.85 -15.53
N ILE A 4 6.79 -4.14 -15.15
CA ILE A 4 7.21 -3.99 -13.75
C ILE A 4 7.09 -2.52 -13.37
N TYR A 5 6.37 -2.22 -12.30
CA TYR A 5 6.09 -0.84 -11.88
C TYR A 5 6.63 -0.57 -10.48
N LEU A 6 7.25 0.60 -10.31
CA LEU A 6 7.60 1.13 -8.99
C LEU A 6 6.60 2.20 -8.56
N VAL A 7 6.06 2.04 -7.36
CA VAL A 7 5.02 2.91 -6.79
C VAL A 7 5.38 3.27 -5.36
N SER A 8 5.13 4.53 -4.98
CA SER A 8 5.17 4.92 -3.57
C SER A 8 3.79 5.02 -2.96
N TYR A 9 3.65 4.73 -1.68
CA TYR A 9 2.42 4.99 -0.94
C TYR A 9 2.76 5.63 0.42
N ARG A 10 1.73 6.06 1.16
CA ARG A 10 1.92 6.72 2.47
C ARG A 10 1.57 5.73 3.57
N PRO A 11 2.55 5.15 4.28
CA PRO A 11 2.24 4.24 5.37
C PRO A 11 1.53 4.99 6.51
N ILE A 12 0.74 4.27 7.30
CA ILE A 12 0.01 4.82 8.44
C ILE A 12 0.99 5.46 9.44
N CYS A 13 2.18 4.88 9.67
CA CYS A 13 3.15 5.41 10.61
C CYS A 13 3.85 6.73 10.18
N GLN A 14 3.52 7.29 9.00
CA GLN A 14 4.16 8.49 8.46
C GLN A 14 4.06 9.70 9.40
N ASN A 15 2.98 9.83 10.16
CA ASN A 15 2.75 10.98 11.05
C ASN A 15 2.41 10.55 12.49
N LYS A 16 2.29 11.53 13.39
CA LYS A 16 2.01 11.29 14.82
C LYS A 16 0.67 10.56 15.02
N ALA A 17 -0.38 11.02 14.37
CA ALA A 17 -1.72 10.44 14.49
C ALA A 17 -1.75 8.97 14.06
N GLY A 18 -1.17 8.64 12.90
CA GLY A 18 -1.10 7.26 12.46
C GLY A 18 -0.18 6.38 13.31
N ARG A 19 0.91 6.92 13.89
CA ARG A 19 1.69 6.19 14.92
C ARG A 19 0.88 5.92 16.20
N GLN A 20 -0.05 6.80 16.56
CA GLN A 20 -0.98 6.54 17.66
C GLN A 20 -2.00 5.46 17.28
N ALA A 21 -2.54 5.50 16.07
CA ALA A 21 -3.43 4.46 15.55
C ALA A 21 -2.75 3.08 15.55
N VAL A 22 -1.49 3.01 15.10
CA VAL A 22 -0.66 1.79 15.17
C VAL A 22 -0.63 1.19 16.57
N LYS A 23 -0.42 2.03 17.60
CA LYS A 23 -0.38 1.57 18.99
C LYS A 23 -1.76 1.17 19.52
N LEU A 24 -2.78 1.98 19.24
CA LEU A 24 -4.13 1.80 19.79
C LEU A 24 -4.84 0.57 19.21
N PHE A 25 -4.65 0.32 17.91
CA PHE A 25 -5.33 -0.75 17.18
C PHE A 25 -4.40 -1.94 16.86
N ASN A 26 -3.16 -1.93 17.38
CA ASN A 26 -2.15 -2.96 17.12
C ASN A 26 -1.91 -3.22 15.62
N TYR A 27 -1.89 -2.15 14.82
CA TYR A 27 -1.69 -2.28 13.37
C TYR A 27 -0.21 -2.42 13.00
N PRO A 28 0.10 -3.15 11.92
CA PRO A 28 1.43 -3.08 11.31
C PRO A 28 1.74 -1.62 10.87
N PRO A 29 2.91 -1.06 11.21
CA PRO A 29 3.24 0.34 10.91
C PRO A 29 3.20 0.73 9.43
N TYR A 30 3.35 -0.24 8.53
CA TYR A 30 3.48 0.00 7.09
C TYR A 30 2.24 -0.39 6.26
N ILE A 31 1.06 -0.53 6.86
CA ILE A 31 -0.20 -0.51 6.08
C ILE A 31 -0.48 0.89 5.52
N ASP A 32 -1.34 1.02 4.51
CA ASP A 32 -1.76 2.35 4.00
C ASP A 32 -2.49 3.16 5.08
N GLY A 33 -2.36 4.48 5.06
CA GLY A 33 -2.92 5.35 6.10
C GLY A 33 -4.36 5.80 5.88
N SER A 34 -5.04 5.42 4.79
CA SER A 34 -6.37 5.95 4.45
C SER A 34 -7.54 5.18 5.10
N CYS A 35 -8.77 5.69 4.96
CA CYS A 35 -9.98 4.98 5.42
C CYS A 35 -10.37 3.78 4.55
N ARG A 36 -9.74 3.63 3.38
CA ARG A 36 -9.89 2.53 2.40
C ARG A 36 -8.49 2.18 1.91
N ARG A 37 -7.80 1.26 2.60
CA ARG A 37 -6.36 1.01 2.43
C ARG A 37 -6.02 0.82 0.95
N GLU A 38 -5.13 1.64 0.39
CA GLU A 38 -4.75 1.57 -1.03
C GLU A 38 -3.23 1.68 -1.23
N PRO A 39 -2.53 0.59 -1.59
CA PRO A 39 -3.06 -0.77 -1.71
C PRO A 39 -3.51 -1.32 -0.34
N ASP A 40 -4.36 -2.34 -0.35
CA ASP A 40 -4.68 -3.09 0.85
C ASP A 40 -3.73 -4.28 0.96
N PHE A 41 -2.82 -4.23 1.93
CA PHE A 41 -1.84 -5.29 2.18
C PHE A 41 -2.31 -6.31 3.21
N GLU A 42 -3.47 -6.11 3.84
CA GLU A 42 -3.92 -6.88 5.01
C GLU A 42 -4.63 -8.18 4.59
N SER A 43 -4.95 -8.32 3.31
CA SER A 43 -5.49 -9.54 2.70
C SER A 43 -4.39 -10.50 2.24
N ASN A 44 -4.66 -11.81 2.31
CA ASN A 44 -3.81 -12.86 1.73
C ASN A 44 -3.63 -12.71 0.21
N TYR A 45 -4.59 -12.05 -0.44
CA TYR A 45 -4.45 -11.51 -1.79
C TYR A 45 -4.55 -9.99 -1.69
N PRO A 46 -3.42 -9.27 -1.57
CA PRO A 46 -3.45 -7.82 -1.51
C PRO A 46 -4.15 -7.23 -2.72
N SER A 47 -4.81 -6.09 -2.54
CA SER A 47 -5.59 -5.46 -3.61
C SER A 47 -5.04 -4.11 -4.02
N ILE A 48 -5.15 -3.85 -5.32
CA ILE A 48 -4.85 -2.56 -5.94
C ILE A 48 -6.07 -2.11 -6.72
N THR A 49 -6.50 -0.87 -6.50
CA THR A 49 -7.68 -0.30 -7.15
C THR A 49 -7.40 1.11 -7.69
N ALA A 50 -8.39 1.70 -8.33
CA ALA A 50 -8.31 3.07 -8.80
C ALA A 50 -8.60 4.13 -7.70
N LEU A 51 -8.80 3.76 -6.43
CA LEU A 51 -9.22 4.72 -5.40
C LEU A 51 -8.24 5.87 -5.18
N CYS A 52 -6.93 5.58 -5.12
CA CYS A 52 -5.92 6.62 -4.86
C CYS A 52 -5.55 7.42 -6.12
N ARG A 53 -5.35 6.72 -7.25
CA ARG A 53 -4.77 7.30 -8.49
C ARG A 53 -5.72 7.33 -9.69
N ALA A 54 -7.01 7.04 -9.49
CA ALA A 54 -8.04 7.07 -10.52
C ALA A 54 -7.57 6.36 -11.80
N GLY A 55 -7.80 6.96 -12.97
CA GLY A 55 -7.39 6.47 -14.28
C GLY A 55 -5.88 6.27 -14.51
N LYS A 56 -5.00 6.70 -13.59
CA LYS A 56 -3.57 6.84 -13.88
C LYS A 56 -2.75 5.56 -13.75
N PHE A 57 -3.20 4.61 -12.93
CA PHE A 57 -2.40 3.43 -12.59
C PHE A 57 -3.16 2.11 -12.69
N ALA A 58 -4.06 1.79 -11.75
CA ALA A 58 -4.72 0.48 -11.71
C ALA A 58 -5.36 0.05 -13.05
N PRO A 59 -6.00 0.95 -13.83
CA PRO A 59 -6.56 0.55 -15.13
C PRO A 59 -5.54 0.04 -16.15
N LYS A 60 -4.25 0.39 -16.01
CA LYS A 60 -3.18 0.00 -16.93
C LYS A 60 -2.55 -1.35 -16.60
N LEU A 61 -2.80 -1.88 -15.40
CA LEU A 61 -2.17 -3.10 -14.92
C LEU A 61 -2.87 -4.33 -15.51
N GLN A 62 -2.09 -5.32 -15.91
CA GLN A 62 -2.58 -6.59 -16.45
C GLN A 62 -2.15 -7.76 -15.59
N VAL A 63 -2.84 -8.89 -15.73
CA VAL A 63 -2.43 -10.14 -15.08
C VAL A 63 -0.99 -10.48 -15.50
N GLY A 64 -0.18 -10.85 -14.51
CA GLY A 64 1.25 -11.11 -14.68
C GLY A 64 2.15 -9.90 -14.51
N ASP A 65 1.64 -8.67 -14.45
CA ASP A 65 2.45 -7.48 -14.12
C ASP A 65 2.97 -7.57 -12.67
N THR A 66 4.12 -6.96 -12.42
CA THR A 66 4.71 -6.84 -11.08
C THR A 66 4.61 -5.39 -10.59
N VAL A 67 4.18 -5.19 -9.35
CA VAL A 67 4.10 -3.88 -8.70
C VAL A 67 4.91 -3.89 -7.42
N ILE A 68 5.89 -2.99 -7.34
CA ILE A 68 6.72 -2.78 -6.16
C ILE A 68 6.23 -1.55 -5.42
N TYR A 69 5.98 -1.72 -4.12
CA TYR A 69 5.60 -0.64 -3.21
C TYR A 69 6.75 -0.25 -2.31
N ILE A 70 7.09 1.03 -2.38
CA ILE A 70 7.96 1.69 -1.41
C ILE A 70 7.16 2.73 -0.61
N SER A 71 7.54 3.02 0.63
CA SER A 71 6.97 4.17 1.34
C SER A 71 7.36 5.48 0.63
N CYS A 72 6.60 6.56 0.77
CA CYS A 72 7.13 7.89 0.49
C CYS A 72 8.35 8.19 1.37
N LYS A 73 9.24 9.10 0.94
CA LYS A 73 10.35 9.57 1.78
C LYS A 73 9.83 10.11 3.11
N GLY A 74 10.43 9.70 4.22
CA GLY A 74 10.05 10.14 5.56
C GLY A 74 11.03 9.67 6.63
N ASN A 75 10.84 10.20 7.85
CA ASN A 75 11.63 9.82 9.01
C ASN A 75 10.95 8.66 9.72
N TYR A 76 11.27 7.43 9.31
CA TYR A 76 10.70 6.22 9.89
C TYR A 76 11.67 5.57 10.89
N PRO A 77 11.21 5.20 12.11
CA PRO A 77 12.05 4.48 13.06
C PRO A 77 12.70 3.21 12.46
N PRO A 78 13.89 2.82 12.91
CA PRO A 78 14.71 3.46 13.95
C PRO A 78 15.58 4.63 13.43
N ARG A 79 15.66 4.83 12.11
CA ARG A 79 16.51 5.86 11.50
C ARG A 79 15.92 7.26 11.67
N LYS A 80 16.79 8.25 11.91
CA LYS A 80 16.41 9.67 12.01
C LYS A 80 16.46 10.39 10.66
N ASP A 81 17.34 9.95 9.77
CA ASP A 81 17.48 10.51 8.43
C ASP A 81 16.29 10.12 7.54
N PRO A 82 15.80 11.01 6.66
CA PRO A 82 14.65 10.67 5.81
C PRO A 82 15.02 9.69 4.69
N HIS A 83 14.28 8.58 4.62
CA HIS A 83 14.52 7.46 3.71
C HIS A 83 13.20 6.87 3.19
N TRP A 84 13.29 5.87 2.31
CA TRP A 84 12.18 5.06 1.83
C TRP A 84 12.25 3.67 2.45
N ARG A 85 11.16 2.92 2.36
CA ARG A 85 11.09 1.54 2.82
C ARG A 85 10.58 0.66 1.70
N LEU A 86 11.24 -0.44 1.41
CA LEU A 86 10.73 -1.47 0.50
C LEU A 86 9.72 -2.33 1.25
N VAL A 87 8.44 -2.22 0.89
CA VAL A 87 7.35 -2.81 1.68
C VAL A 87 6.78 -4.04 1.02
N ALA A 88 6.55 -3.99 -0.29
CA ALA A 88 5.97 -5.12 -0.99
C ALA A 88 6.49 -5.25 -2.43
N ILE A 89 6.54 -6.50 -2.90
CA ILE A 89 6.62 -6.86 -4.31
C ILE A 89 5.42 -7.77 -4.56
N LEU A 90 4.50 -7.31 -5.41
CA LEU A 90 3.24 -7.96 -5.70
C LEU A 90 3.16 -8.32 -7.17
N ASN A 91 2.58 -9.47 -7.48
CA ASN A 91 2.28 -9.88 -8.85
C ASN A 91 0.76 -9.86 -9.06
N ILE A 92 0.28 -9.25 -10.15
CA ILE A 92 -1.15 -9.20 -10.46
C ILE A 92 -1.62 -10.61 -10.82
N ALA A 93 -2.39 -11.22 -9.92
CA ALA A 93 -2.87 -12.59 -10.09
C ALA A 93 -4.25 -12.61 -10.79
N LYS A 94 -5.13 -11.67 -10.45
CA LYS A 94 -6.45 -11.51 -11.06
C LYS A 94 -6.78 -10.05 -11.28
N ARG A 95 -7.53 -9.81 -12.35
CA ARG A 95 -8.12 -8.52 -12.68
C ARG A 95 -9.63 -8.71 -12.83
N PHE A 96 -10.37 -7.81 -12.22
CA PHE A 96 -11.83 -7.73 -12.28
C PHE A 96 -12.20 -6.37 -12.86
N GLU A 97 -13.31 -6.33 -13.59
CA GLU A 97 -13.80 -5.10 -14.20
C GLU A 97 -14.81 -4.39 -13.31
N THR A 98 -15.20 -5.01 -12.19
CA THR A 98 -16.00 -4.38 -11.13
C THR A 98 -15.56 -4.79 -9.72
N HIS A 99 -15.93 -3.97 -8.73
CA HIS A 99 -15.72 -4.29 -7.32
C HIS A 99 -16.61 -5.45 -6.85
N GLU A 100 -17.80 -5.60 -7.45
CA GLU A 100 -18.75 -6.67 -7.19
C GLU A 100 -18.22 -8.03 -7.62
N GLU A 101 -17.62 -8.12 -8.82
CA GLU A 101 -16.94 -9.33 -9.30
C GLU A 101 -15.80 -9.74 -8.38
N ALA A 102 -14.96 -8.78 -7.98
CA ALA A 102 -13.90 -9.03 -7.01
C ALA A 102 -14.48 -9.54 -5.68
N ALA A 103 -15.50 -8.86 -5.15
CA ALA A 103 -16.13 -9.23 -3.89
C ALA A 103 -16.72 -10.66 -3.93
N TYR A 104 -17.36 -11.03 -5.04
CA TYR A 104 -17.83 -12.40 -5.26
C TYR A 104 -16.67 -13.39 -5.22
N TRP A 105 -15.56 -13.11 -5.91
CA TRP A 105 -14.38 -13.97 -5.91
C TRP A 105 -13.78 -14.16 -4.51
N TYR A 106 -13.56 -13.07 -3.75
CA TYR A 106 -13.05 -13.14 -2.37
C TYR A 106 -13.98 -13.98 -1.48
N LYS A 107 -15.30 -13.71 -1.52
CA LYS A 107 -16.29 -14.45 -0.72
C LYS A 107 -16.34 -15.94 -1.09
N SER A 108 -16.38 -16.26 -2.39
CA SER A 108 -16.38 -17.65 -2.88
C SER A 108 -15.12 -18.43 -2.51
N SER A 109 -14.02 -17.70 -2.27
CA SER A 109 -12.74 -18.26 -1.85
C SER A 109 -12.56 -18.25 -0.31
N ASN A 110 -13.60 -17.86 0.45
CA ASN A 110 -13.57 -17.70 1.90
C ASN A 110 -12.45 -16.74 2.40
N ILE A 111 -12.18 -15.68 1.64
CA ILE A 111 -11.20 -14.65 1.98
C ILE A 111 -11.96 -13.38 2.39
N PRO A 112 -11.60 -12.72 3.50
CA PRO A 112 -12.17 -11.43 3.88
C PRO A 112 -12.02 -10.40 2.76
N LEU A 113 -13.02 -9.52 2.62
CA LEU A 113 -12.93 -8.45 1.64
C LEU A 113 -11.83 -7.45 2.03
N PRO A 114 -10.95 -7.07 1.10
CA PRO A 114 -10.06 -5.93 1.30
C PRO A 114 -10.88 -4.66 1.56
N SER A 115 -10.38 -3.78 2.43
CA SER A 115 -11.07 -2.56 2.82
C SER A 115 -11.32 -1.60 1.65
N ASN A 116 -10.49 -1.62 0.59
CA ASN A 116 -10.70 -0.87 -0.65
C ASN A 116 -11.68 -1.52 -1.64
N CYS A 117 -12.32 -2.65 -1.29
CA CYS A 117 -13.40 -3.22 -2.08
C CYS A 117 -14.71 -2.46 -1.82
N MET A 118 -15.04 -1.52 -2.70
CA MET A 118 -16.20 -0.62 -2.58
C MET A 118 -17.53 -1.31 -2.92
N VAL A 119 -18.00 -2.17 -2.02
CA VAL A 119 -19.32 -2.84 -2.11
C VAL A 119 -20.13 -2.62 -0.84
N ALA A 120 -21.45 -2.79 -0.93
CA ALA A 120 -22.33 -2.72 0.25
C ALA A 120 -21.92 -3.75 1.31
N GLY A 121 -21.97 -3.34 2.58
CA GLY A 121 -21.57 -4.17 3.72
C GLY A 121 -20.06 -4.23 3.96
N ASN A 122 -19.24 -3.53 3.18
CA ASN A 122 -17.82 -3.33 3.46
C ASN A 122 -17.57 -1.87 3.86
N GLU A 123 -17.69 -1.56 5.15
CA GLU A 123 -17.60 -0.19 5.66
C GLU A 123 -16.17 0.37 5.68
N PRO A 124 -15.97 1.69 5.56
CA PRO A 124 -14.66 2.30 5.69
C PRO A 124 -14.17 2.24 7.15
N LEU A 125 -12.85 2.33 7.32
CA LEU A 125 -12.26 2.48 8.66
C LEU A 125 -12.64 3.84 9.27
N THR A 126 -12.76 3.87 10.59
CA THR A 126 -13.00 5.10 11.36
C THR A 126 -11.81 6.05 11.26
N PHE A 127 -12.01 7.34 11.52
CA PHE A 127 -10.94 8.33 11.39
C PHE A 127 -9.76 8.04 12.32
N ALA A 128 -10.03 7.54 13.53
CA ALA A 128 -9.03 7.13 14.51
C ALA A 128 -8.14 5.97 14.02
N GLN A 129 -8.64 5.11 13.13
CA GLN A 129 -7.90 3.98 12.54
C GLN A 129 -7.03 4.38 11.32
N THR A 130 -7.05 5.65 10.94
CA THR A 130 -6.28 6.21 9.81
C THR A 130 -5.07 7.00 10.31
N ASN A 131 -4.27 7.53 9.37
CA ASN A 131 -3.26 8.54 9.70
C ASN A 131 -3.85 9.96 9.87
N GLN A 132 -5.18 10.09 9.86
CA GLN A 132 -5.94 11.34 9.97
C GLN A 132 -5.59 12.40 8.91
N ARG A 133 -4.91 11.99 7.81
CA ARG A 133 -4.59 12.87 6.69
C ARG A 133 -5.75 12.90 5.71
N PHE A 134 -6.79 13.64 6.09
CA PHE A 134 -7.94 13.86 5.24
C PHE A 134 -7.53 14.54 3.91
N PRO A 135 -8.11 14.14 2.75
CA PRO A 135 -7.74 14.72 1.46
C PRO A 135 -7.96 16.25 1.43
N GLU A 136 -6.91 16.99 1.08
CA GLU A 136 -6.90 18.47 1.13
C GLU A 136 -8.00 19.10 0.28
N GLU A 137 -8.26 18.55 -0.91
CA GLU A 137 -9.31 19.03 -1.82
C GLU A 137 -10.72 18.86 -1.24
N LEU A 138 -10.93 17.87 -0.37
CA LEU A 138 -12.16 17.74 0.38
C LEU A 138 -12.18 18.72 1.56
N ALA A 139 -11.05 18.89 2.25
CA ALA A 139 -10.92 19.79 3.40
C ALA A 139 -11.28 21.24 3.04
N LYS A 140 -10.83 21.73 1.88
CA LYS A 140 -11.11 23.09 1.38
C LYS A 140 -12.59 23.42 1.22
N ARG A 141 -13.46 22.41 1.13
CA ARG A 141 -14.91 22.54 0.90
C ARG A 141 -15.74 22.25 2.14
N MET A 142 -15.08 21.99 3.27
CA MET A 142 -15.74 21.61 4.51
C MET A 142 -15.79 22.77 5.48
N GLU A 143 -16.89 22.85 6.21
CA GLU A 143 -17.00 23.78 7.33
C GLU A 143 -15.96 23.45 8.42
N PRO A 144 -15.53 24.44 9.20
CA PRO A 144 -14.75 24.20 10.40
C PRO A 144 -15.48 23.26 11.37
N ASN A 145 -14.74 22.49 12.17
CA ASN A 145 -15.24 21.68 13.30
C ASN A 145 -16.24 20.54 12.98
N VAL A 146 -16.30 20.09 11.73
CA VAL A 146 -17.00 18.85 11.35
C VAL A 146 -16.48 17.61 12.09
N THR A 147 -17.39 16.71 12.44
CA THR A 147 -17.08 15.47 13.16
C THR A 147 -16.23 14.51 12.31
N ASP A 148 -15.56 13.58 12.99
CA ASP A 148 -14.71 12.59 12.34
C ASP A 148 -15.52 11.60 11.48
N GLU A 149 -16.73 11.24 11.90
CA GLU A 149 -17.67 10.42 11.13
C GLU A 149 -18.04 11.12 9.83
N TYR A 150 -18.29 12.43 9.88
CA TYR A 150 -18.59 13.21 8.69
C TYR A 150 -17.41 13.29 7.73
N LYS A 151 -16.18 13.45 8.25
CA LYS A 151 -14.95 13.38 7.44
C LYS A 151 -14.83 12.04 6.73
N VAL A 152 -14.93 10.92 7.46
CA VAL A 152 -14.86 9.58 6.88
C VAL A 152 -15.94 9.37 5.83
N LYS A 153 -17.19 9.81 6.10
CA LYS A 153 -18.29 9.74 5.13
C LYS A 153 -17.95 10.47 3.84
N LYS A 154 -17.44 11.71 3.90
CA LYS A 154 -17.04 12.48 2.71
C LYS A 154 -15.86 11.86 1.98
N TRP A 155 -14.88 11.34 2.71
CA TRP A 155 -13.75 10.62 2.11
C TRP A 155 -14.23 9.38 1.35
N ASN A 156 -15.04 8.56 2.01
CA ASN A 156 -15.58 7.32 1.45
C ASN A 156 -16.50 7.60 0.24
N GLN A 157 -17.28 8.69 0.26
CA GLN A 157 -18.06 9.12 -0.91
C GLN A 157 -17.18 9.47 -2.11
N ALA A 158 -16.07 10.18 -1.88
CA ALA A 158 -15.12 10.48 -2.96
C ALA A 158 -14.47 9.22 -3.54
N TYR A 159 -14.18 8.22 -2.69
CA TYR A 159 -13.72 6.91 -3.15
C TYR A 159 -14.78 6.11 -3.90
N ASN A 160 -16.03 6.09 -3.43
CA ASN A 160 -17.13 5.45 -4.16
C ASN A 160 -17.31 6.05 -5.55
N LYS A 161 -17.25 7.38 -5.67
CA LYS A 161 -17.29 8.05 -6.98
C LYS A 161 -16.17 7.56 -7.90
N ARG A 162 -14.93 7.48 -7.39
CA ARG A 162 -13.78 6.99 -8.16
C ARG A 162 -13.91 5.51 -8.54
N ALA A 163 -14.39 4.66 -7.64
CA ALA A 163 -14.65 3.25 -7.93
C ALA A 163 -15.72 3.10 -9.02
N HIS A 164 -16.73 3.97 -9.05
CA HIS A 164 -17.74 3.96 -10.11
C HIS A 164 -17.17 4.40 -11.47
N GLU A 165 -16.34 5.45 -11.49
CA GLU A 165 -15.68 5.97 -12.69
C GLU A 165 -14.57 5.04 -13.21
N HIS A 166 -13.89 4.34 -12.31
CA HIS A 166 -12.75 3.47 -12.59
C HIS A 166 -12.88 2.16 -11.83
N LYS A 167 -13.72 1.28 -12.37
CA LYS A 167 -14.23 0.06 -11.72
C LYS A 167 -13.21 -1.06 -11.49
N VAL A 168 -12.03 -0.92 -12.07
CA VAL A 168 -10.99 -1.95 -12.03
C VAL A 168 -10.59 -2.31 -10.59
N PHE A 169 -10.54 -3.60 -10.34
CA PHE A 169 -10.04 -4.17 -9.10
C PHE A 169 -9.01 -5.26 -9.42
N LEU A 170 -7.87 -5.23 -8.73
CA LEU A 170 -6.79 -6.18 -8.95
C LEU A 170 -6.54 -6.93 -7.65
N ALA A 171 -6.53 -8.25 -7.71
CA ALA A 171 -6.06 -9.10 -6.61
C ALA A 171 -4.66 -9.61 -6.95
N CYS A 172 -3.76 -9.53 -5.99
CA CYS A 172 -2.35 -9.79 -6.17
C CYS A 172 -1.92 -11.03 -5.40
N SER A 173 -0.96 -11.77 -5.95
CA SER A 173 -0.15 -12.70 -5.16
C SER A 173 1.06 -11.97 -4.58
N ILE A 174 1.49 -12.37 -3.40
CA ILE A 174 2.63 -11.80 -2.69
C ILE A 174 3.92 -12.50 -3.14
N GLU A 175 4.90 -11.72 -3.58
CA GLU A 175 6.29 -12.20 -3.71
C GLU A 175 7.13 -11.78 -2.51
N TYR A 176 6.92 -10.56 -2.02
CA TYR A 176 7.52 -10.03 -0.80
C TYR A 176 6.53 -9.11 -0.10
N LEU A 177 6.40 -9.22 1.22
CA LEU A 177 5.60 -8.32 2.04
C LEU A 177 6.18 -8.24 3.46
N GLU A 178 6.53 -7.04 3.92
CA GLU A 178 7.01 -6.79 5.28
C GLU A 178 6.40 -5.50 5.83
N LEU A 179 5.43 -5.65 6.73
CA LEU A 179 4.62 -4.53 7.25
C LEU A 179 5.09 -4.00 8.62
N THR A 180 6.08 -4.65 9.24
CA THR A 180 6.55 -4.32 10.58
C THR A 180 7.88 -3.57 10.54
N SER A 181 8.87 -4.12 9.84
CA SER A 181 10.22 -3.53 9.75
C SER A 181 10.84 -3.66 8.35
N PRO A 182 10.20 -3.10 7.31
CA PRO A 182 10.67 -3.18 5.93
C PRO A 182 12.08 -2.61 5.76
N VAL A 183 12.79 -3.11 4.75
CA VAL A 183 14.17 -2.71 4.48
C VAL A 183 14.23 -1.22 4.14
N SER A 184 15.20 -0.51 4.72
CA SER A 184 15.45 0.90 4.42
C SER A 184 16.15 1.04 3.07
N LEU A 185 15.66 1.95 2.24
CA LEU A 185 16.30 2.39 1.01
C LEU A 185 16.74 3.84 1.18
N THR A 186 18.05 4.07 1.14
CA THR A 186 18.65 5.41 1.27
C THR A 186 18.61 6.17 -0.06
N TYR A 187 18.96 7.45 -0.01
CA TYR A 187 19.10 8.28 -1.20
C TYR A 187 20.15 7.70 -2.16
N ASP A 188 21.31 7.29 -1.63
CA ASP A 188 22.43 6.78 -2.43
C ASP A 188 22.05 5.46 -3.10
N GLN A 189 21.43 4.54 -2.36
CA GLN A 189 20.97 3.25 -2.90
C GLN A 189 19.95 3.44 -4.05
N LEU A 190 18.99 4.35 -3.90
CA LEU A 190 18.04 4.62 -4.97
C LEU A 190 18.68 5.34 -6.16
N THR A 191 19.66 6.22 -5.91
CA THR A 191 20.37 6.93 -6.98
C THR A 191 21.28 5.99 -7.76
N GLU A 192 21.97 5.07 -7.09
CA GLU A 192 22.77 4.01 -7.71
C GLU A 192 21.90 3.10 -8.58
N LEU A 193 20.76 2.64 -8.06
CA LEU A 193 19.82 1.75 -8.74
C LEU A 193 19.14 2.39 -9.97
N PHE A 194 18.77 3.67 -9.88
CA PHE A 194 17.92 4.33 -10.88
C PHE A 194 18.63 5.45 -11.66
N GLY A 195 19.89 5.75 -11.34
CA GLY A 195 20.63 6.93 -11.80
C GLY A 195 20.13 8.26 -11.22
N LYS A 196 18.96 8.27 -10.57
CA LYS A 196 18.32 9.40 -9.90
C LYS A 196 17.18 8.90 -9.02
N ILE A 197 16.69 9.74 -8.11
CA ILE A 197 15.49 9.39 -7.34
C ILE A 197 14.28 9.23 -8.28
N PRO A 198 13.62 8.05 -8.29
CA PRO A 198 12.48 7.81 -9.17
C PRO A 198 11.27 8.63 -8.71
N GLY A 199 10.64 9.34 -9.63
CA GLY A 199 9.31 9.91 -9.42
C GLY A 199 8.26 8.80 -9.38
N THR A 200 7.47 8.73 -8.30
CA THR A 200 6.51 7.64 -8.03
C THR A 200 5.04 8.09 -8.00
N GLN A 201 4.78 9.36 -8.32
CA GLN A 201 3.42 9.90 -8.43
C GLN A 201 2.68 9.31 -9.64
N ASN A 202 3.37 9.22 -10.78
CA ASN A 202 2.97 8.45 -11.95
C ASN A 202 3.86 7.21 -12.02
N PRO A 203 3.35 6.01 -11.71
CA PRO A 203 4.15 4.80 -11.64
C PRO A 203 4.98 4.57 -12.90
N LYS A 204 6.29 4.49 -12.71
CA LYS A 204 7.24 4.27 -13.80
C LYS A 204 7.44 2.79 -14.01
N LYS A 205 7.55 2.39 -15.28
CA LYS A 205 8.07 1.07 -15.63
C LYS A 205 9.56 1.03 -15.28
N ILE A 206 9.99 -0.08 -14.70
CA ILE A 206 11.40 -0.35 -14.39
C ILE A 206 11.85 -1.63 -15.09
N SER A 207 13.15 -1.85 -15.21
CA SER A 207 13.70 -3.04 -15.85
C SER A 207 13.71 -4.25 -14.91
N ILE A 208 13.92 -5.44 -15.48
CA ILE A 208 14.06 -6.68 -14.71
C ILE A 208 15.32 -6.67 -13.83
N GLU A 209 16.40 -6.02 -14.29
CA GLU A 209 17.63 -5.82 -13.52
C GLU A 209 17.35 -4.98 -12.27
N GLN A 210 16.58 -3.89 -12.42
CA GLN A 210 16.18 -3.04 -11.29
C GLN A 210 15.28 -3.79 -10.31
N LEU A 211 14.37 -4.63 -10.79
CA LEU A 211 13.59 -5.53 -9.92
C LEU A 211 14.49 -6.51 -9.17
N ASN A 212 15.47 -7.13 -9.83
CA ASN A 212 16.39 -8.07 -9.19
C ASN A 212 17.28 -7.41 -8.14
N GLN A 213 17.69 -6.16 -8.36
CA GLN A 213 18.39 -5.37 -7.34
C GLN A 213 17.47 -5.01 -6.16
N LEU A 214 16.18 -4.71 -6.39
CA LEU A 214 15.23 -4.52 -5.29
C LEU A 214 15.00 -5.80 -4.48
N ARG A 215 14.93 -6.96 -5.16
CA ARG A 215 14.83 -8.28 -4.51
C ARG A 215 16.06 -8.64 -3.69
N SER A 216 17.25 -8.17 -4.06
CA SER A 216 18.44 -8.47 -3.27
C SER A 216 18.39 -7.79 -1.90
N PHE A 217 17.82 -6.57 -1.81
CA PHE A 217 17.58 -5.90 -0.54
C PHE A 217 16.64 -6.67 0.39
N SER A 218 15.59 -7.31 -0.15
CA SER A 218 14.66 -8.10 0.68
C SER A 218 15.28 -9.41 1.19
N LYS A 219 16.13 -10.07 0.39
CA LYS A 219 16.76 -11.36 0.74
C LYS A 219 17.86 -11.27 1.81
N VAL A 220 18.55 -10.13 1.92
CA VAL A 220 19.61 -9.93 2.94
C VAL A 220 19.08 -10.13 4.37
N ARG A 221 17.77 -9.96 4.60
CA ARG A 221 17.15 -10.12 5.93
C ARG A 221 16.81 -11.57 6.28
N GLU A 222 16.45 -12.42 5.32
CA GLU A 222 16.19 -13.85 5.58
C GLU A 222 17.47 -14.58 5.99
N GLY A 223 18.62 -14.24 5.39
CA GLY A 223 19.91 -14.82 5.77
C GLY A 223 20.39 -14.41 7.17
N LEU A 224 20.10 -13.17 7.61
CA LEU A 224 20.47 -12.68 8.94
C LEU A 224 19.56 -13.20 10.06
N LEU A 225 18.28 -13.48 9.76
CA LEU A 225 17.37 -14.11 10.72
C LEU A 225 17.70 -15.61 10.89
N ASN A 226 18.07 -16.32 9.82
CA ASN A 226 18.47 -17.72 9.88
C ASN A 226 19.86 -17.95 10.52
N ALA A 227 20.74 -16.95 10.50
CA ALA A 227 22.04 -17.00 11.19
C ALA A 227 21.96 -16.71 12.70
N GLY A 228 20.81 -16.24 13.20
CA GLY A 228 20.59 -15.90 14.62
C GLY A 228 20.01 -17.04 15.47
N SER A 229 19.60 -18.15 14.85
CA SER A 229 19.12 -19.36 15.54
C SER A 229 20.27 -20.36 15.70
N ALA A 230 21.27 -20.02 16.51
CA ALA A 230 22.16 -21.03 17.08
C ALA A 230 21.38 -21.77 18.19
N PRO A 231 21.44 -23.12 18.25
CA PRO A 231 20.78 -23.88 19.30
C PRO A 231 21.39 -23.49 20.65
N VAL A 232 20.53 -23.11 21.60
CA VAL A 232 20.88 -23.07 23.01
C VAL A 232 21.05 -24.54 23.41
N ASN A 233 22.31 -24.96 23.55
CA ASN A 233 22.61 -26.28 24.09
C ASN A 233 22.18 -26.32 25.56
N GLU A 234 21.53 -27.43 25.91
CA GLU A 234 21.08 -27.84 27.25
C GLU A 234 22.18 -27.80 28.31
#